data_AF-A0A524ESE9-F1
#
_entry.id   AF-A0A524ESE9-F1
#
_cell.length_a   1.000
_cell.length_b   1.000
_cell.length_c   1.000
_cell.angle_alpha   90.00
_cell.angle_beta   90.00
_cell.angle_gamma   90.00
#
_symmetry.space_group_name_H-M   'P 1'
#
loop_
_entity.id
_entity.type
_entity.pdbx_description
1 polymer ?
#
loop_
_entity_poly.entity_id
_entity_poly.type
_entity_poly.pdbx_seq_one_letter_code
_entity_poly.pdbx_strand_id
1 'polypeptide(L)'
;MERKNLKKKTDQEEKAPIPKKKIAISIFLIAFAFLGSYLIYFILQVALNTSTPMVVVVSGSMEPNIHKGDLLFIQGVDPEDIEIGDVIVYDAYGLWWGAPEDPIVHRVVDIEKDDGKFYFITKGDANELKDKEPVPENRVLGKVVGRIPYVGWVKIILTDYGLIFPVIIILSVPLVVSILWDLIKGETEGDEKKVSKVIKQKDEDTIEIPRKQIRQVEEEDQGQDDFDF
;
A
#
# COMPACT_ATOMS: atom_id res chain seq x y z
N MET A 1 60.69 -22.43 5.67
CA MET A 1 59.81 -21.41 5.04
C MET A 1 58.51 -22.07 4.61
N GLU A 2 57.58 -22.37 5.53
CA GLU A 2 56.37 -23.13 5.14
C GLU A 2 55.18 -22.92 6.09
N ARG A 3 54.86 -21.66 6.40
CA ARG A 3 53.68 -21.28 7.20
C ARG A 3 52.91 -20.10 6.58
N LYS A 4 52.70 -20.10 5.26
CA LYS A 4 51.95 -19.01 4.60
C LYS A 4 50.78 -19.43 3.70
N ASN A 5 50.50 -20.73 3.51
CA ASN A 5 49.50 -21.15 2.52
C ASN A 5 48.20 -21.76 3.05
N LEU A 6 47.92 -21.76 4.36
CA LEU A 6 46.67 -22.32 4.91
C LEU A 6 45.60 -21.31 5.33
N LYS A 7 45.76 -20.00 5.01
CA LYS A 7 44.84 -18.95 5.47
C LYS A 7 43.94 -18.33 4.40
N LYS A 8 43.79 -18.97 3.23
CA LYS A 8 43.07 -18.35 2.10
C LYS A 8 41.89 -19.13 1.53
N LYS A 9 41.30 -20.06 2.28
CA LYS A 9 40.23 -20.92 1.74
C LYS A 9 38.95 -21.07 2.58
N THR A 10 38.69 -20.21 3.56
CA THR A 10 37.53 -20.39 4.44
C THR A 10 36.72 -19.12 4.72
N ASP A 11 36.68 -18.17 3.78
CA ASP A 11 35.82 -16.97 3.91
C ASP A 11 34.94 -16.78 2.66
N GLN A 12 34.23 -17.81 2.26
CA GLN A 12 32.98 -17.63 1.50
C GLN A 12 31.84 -18.25 2.31
N GLU A 13 31.42 -17.51 3.35
CA GLU A 13 30.12 -17.66 4.00
C GLU A 13 29.02 -17.50 2.94
N GLU A 14 28.59 -18.61 2.34
CA GLU A 14 27.36 -18.65 1.56
C GLU A 14 26.18 -18.48 2.54
N LYS A 15 25.77 -17.22 2.72
CA LYS A 15 24.63 -16.81 3.56
C LYS A 15 23.39 -17.57 3.08
N ALA A 16 22.79 -18.41 3.94
CA ALA A 16 21.49 -19.01 3.67
C ALA A 16 20.50 -17.89 3.29
N PRO A 17 19.74 -18.01 2.19
CA PRO A 17 18.89 -16.94 1.74
C PRO A 17 17.74 -16.78 2.74
N ILE A 18 17.77 -15.66 3.48
CA ILE A 18 16.57 -15.03 4.06
C ILE A 18 15.43 -15.18 3.00
N PRO A 19 14.16 -15.40 3.37
CA PRO A 19 13.03 -15.45 2.42
C PRO A 19 12.75 -14.07 1.77
N LYS A 20 13.80 -13.31 1.43
CA LYS A 20 13.86 -12.11 0.59
C LYS A 20 12.92 -12.19 -0.59
N LYS A 21 12.74 -13.38 -1.18
CA LYS A 21 11.78 -13.59 -2.28
C LYS A 21 10.34 -13.28 -1.84
N LYS A 22 9.87 -13.78 -0.69
CA LYS A 22 8.51 -13.51 -0.19
C LYS A 22 8.31 -12.04 0.17
N ILE A 23 9.25 -11.46 0.91
CA ILE A 23 9.18 -10.04 1.30
C ILE A 23 9.23 -9.14 0.06
N ALA A 24 10.12 -9.42 -0.90
CA ALA A 24 10.18 -8.68 -2.16
C ALA A 24 8.90 -8.81 -2.98
N ILE A 25 8.30 -10.00 -3.03
CA ILE A 25 7.00 -10.22 -3.70
C ILE A 25 5.91 -9.40 -3.00
N SER A 26 5.83 -9.42 -1.66
CA SER A 26 4.83 -8.63 -0.92
C SER A 26 4.99 -7.13 -1.15
N ILE A 27 6.22 -6.61 -1.08
CA ILE A 27 6.52 -5.20 -1.38
C ILE A 27 6.14 -4.87 -2.82
N PHE A 28 6.48 -5.74 -3.76
CA PHE A 28 6.11 -5.57 -5.16
C PHE A 28 4.59 -5.53 -5.36
N LEU A 29 3.83 -6.45 -4.75
CA LEU A 29 2.37 -6.49 -4.86
C LEU A 29 1.71 -5.25 -4.26
N ILE A 30 2.21 -4.78 -3.10
CA ILE A 30 1.73 -3.56 -2.46
C ILE A 30 2.01 -2.35 -3.36
N ALA A 31 3.26 -2.20 -3.82
CA ALA A 31 3.65 -1.11 -4.71
C ALA A 31 2.85 -1.15 -6.02
N PHE A 32 2.65 -2.34 -6.59
CA PHE A 32 1.85 -2.54 -7.79
C PHE A 32 0.38 -2.17 -7.57
N ALA A 33 -0.20 -2.52 -6.43
CA ALA A 33 -1.59 -2.15 -6.10
C ALA A 33 -1.75 -0.62 -5.97
N PHE A 34 -0.85 0.05 -5.25
CA PHE A 34 -0.88 1.51 -5.12
C PHE A 34 -0.64 2.22 -6.44
N LEU A 35 0.38 1.79 -7.20
CA LEU A 35 0.67 2.36 -8.52
C LEU A 35 -0.48 2.10 -9.50
N GLY A 36 -1.04 0.90 -9.52
CA GLY A 36 -2.19 0.56 -10.35
C GLY A 36 -3.41 1.42 -10.01
N SER A 37 -3.74 1.57 -8.72
CA SER A 37 -4.83 2.45 -8.27
C SER A 37 -4.60 3.90 -8.68
N TYR A 38 -3.37 4.41 -8.52
CA TYR A 38 -3.01 5.77 -8.94
C TYR A 38 -3.13 5.95 -10.45
N LEU A 39 -2.64 5.00 -11.24
CA LEU A 39 -2.72 5.02 -12.69
C LEU A 39 -4.17 4.96 -13.17
N ILE A 40 -5.03 4.14 -12.56
CA ILE A 40 -6.47 4.09 -12.89
C ILE A 40 -7.12 5.45 -12.64
N TYR A 41 -6.86 6.05 -11.46
CA TYR A 41 -7.40 7.37 -11.14
C TYR A 41 -6.89 8.45 -12.12
N PHE A 42 -5.59 8.42 -12.44
CA PHE A 42 -4.98 9.34 -13.40
C PHE A 42 -5.55 9.17 -14.82
N ILE A 43 -5.75 7.93 -15.28
CA ILE A 43 -6.41 7.65 -16.55
C ILE A 43 -7.82 8.21 -16.56
N LEU A 44 -8.58 8.07 -15.47
CA LEU A 44 -9.91 8.67 -15.36
C LEU A 44 -9.87 10.20 -15.42
N GLN A 45 -8.91 10.85 -14.76
CA GLN A 45 -8.73 12.31 -14.82
C GLN A 45 -8.48 12.79 -16.25
N VAL A 46 -7.59 12.10 -16.98
CA VAL A 46 -7.26 12.42 -18.37
C VAL A 46 -8.45 12.13 -19.29
N ALA A 47 -9.08 10.96 -19.16
CA ALA A 47 -10.18 10.54 -20.02
C ALA A 47 -11.41 11.45 -19.85
N LEU A 48 -11.68 11.89 -18.63
CA LEU A 48 -12.80 12.75 -18.30
C LEU A 48 -12.42 14.24 -18.23
N ASN A 49 -11.21 14.60 -18.63
CA ASN A 49 -10.70 15.98 -18.65
C ASN A 49 -10.99 16.80 -17.37
N THR A 50 -10.92 16.18 -16.20
CA THR A 50 -11.17 16.86 -14.92
C THR A 50 -10.22 16.36 -13.83
N SER A 51 -9.89 17.23 -12.89
CA SER A 51 -9.11 16.87 -11.69
C SER A 51 -9.91 15.98 -10.73
N THR A 52 -11.25 16.04 -10.80
CA THR A 52 -12.16 15.33 -9.89
C THR A 52 -13.13 14.46 -10.68
N PRO A 53 -12.67 13.32 -11.25
CA PRO A 53 -13.46 12.49 -12.16
C PRO A 53 -14.62 11.76 -11.49
N MET A 54 -14.62 11.67 -10.16
CA MET A 54 -15.64 10.98 -9.38
C MET A 54 -15.99 11.71 -8.09
N VAL A 55 -17.28 11.79 -7.75
CA VAL A 55 -17.78 12.32 -6.47
C VAL A 55 -18.88 11.41 -5.92
N VAL A 56 -18.91 11.28 -4.60
CA VAL A 56 -19.97 10.55 -3.89
C VAL A 56 -21.02 11.53 -3.39
N VAL A 57 -22.29 11.25 -3.65
CA VAL A 57 -23.42 12.06 -3.20
C VAL A 57 -23.69 11.79 -1.73
N VAL A 58 -23.61 12.84 -0.90
CA VAL A 58 -23.72 12.72 0.57
C VAL A 58 -25.05 13.25 1.14
N SER A 59 -25.82 13.97 0.32
CA SER A 59 -27.11 14.59 0.68
C SER A 59 -28.25 14.12 -0.24
N GLY A 60 -29.49 14.47 0.10
CA GLY A 60 -30.68 14.21 -0.72
C GLY A 60 -31.13 15.38 -1.59
N SER A 61 -30.29 16.42 -1.79
CA SER A 61 -30.71 17.64 -2.51
C SER A 61 -31.03 17.41 -3.98
N MET A 62 -30.53 16.32 -4.57
CA MET A 62 -30.75 15.96 -5.98
C MET A 62 -31.78 14.84 -6.18
N GLU A 63 -32.51 14.47 -5.13
CA GLU A 63 -33.60 13.50 -5.26
C GLU A 63 -34.78 14.07 -6.08
N PRO A 64 -35.53 13.22 -6.82
CA PRO A 64 -35.40 11.77 -6.94
C PRO A 64 -34.44 11.32 -8.06
N ASN A 65 -33.76 12.23 -8.76
CA ASN A 65 -32.95 11.86 -9.94
C ASN A 65 -31.60 11.27 -9.56
N ILE A 66 -30.96 11.83 -8.53
CA ILE A 66 -29.67 11.39 -7.99
C ILE A 66 -29.83 11.23 -6.48
N HIS A 67 -29.42 10.07 -5.96
CA HIS A 67 -29.68 9.69 -4.57
C HIS A 67 -28.42 9.75 -3.72
N LYS A 68 -28.59 9.94 -2.42
CA LYS A 68 -27.51 9.76 -1.45
C LYS A 68 -26.88 8.37 -1.60
N GLY A 69 -25.55 8.34 -1.70
CA GLY A 69 -24.76 7.12 -1.90
C GLY A 69 -24.51 6.77 -3.37
N ASP A 70 -24.98 7.56 -4.33
CA ASP A 70 -24.56 7.43 -5.72
C ASP A 70 -23.10 7.86 -5.88
N LEU A 71 -22.35 7.12 -6.69
CA LEU A 71 -21.04 7.54 -7.20
C LEU A 71 -21.25 8.17 -8.57
N LEU A 72 -20.90 9.44 -8.74
CA LEU A 72 -21.04 10.18 -9.98
C LEU A 72 -19.72 10.21 -10.75
N PHE A 73 -19.80 10.14 -12.07
CA PHE A 73 -18.69 10.44 -12.97
C PHE A 73 -18.84 11.84 -13.52
N ILE A 74 -17.74 12.59 -13.49
CA ILE A 74 -17.70 14.01 -13.82
C ILE A 74 -16.79 14.19 -15.02
N GLN A 75 -17.26 14.91 -16.03
CA GLN A 75 -16.52 15.29 -17.21
C GLN A 75 -16.23 16.79 -17.15
N GLY A 76 -14.96 17.19 -17.26
CA GLY A 76 -14.60 18.58 -17.48
C GLY A 76 -15.04 19.01 -18.88
N VAL A 77 -15.73 20.14 -18.92
CA VAL A 77 -16.32 20.75 -20.12
C VAL A 77 -15.97 22.23 -20.14
N ASP A 78 -15.92 22.82 -21.33
CA ASP A 78 -15.78 24.26 -21.45
C ASP A 78 -17.05 24.95 -20.90
N PRO A 79 -16.94 26.10 -20.21
CA PRO A 79 -18.11 26.76 -19.62
C PRO A 79 -19.20 27.11 -20.64
N GLU A 80 -18.83 27.32 -21.91
CA GLU A 80 -19.75 27.61 -23.01
C GLU A 80 -20.64 26.42 -23.39
N ASP A 81 -20.19 25.19 -23.10
CA ASP A 81 -20.91 23.94 -23.40
C ASP A 81 -21.86 23.51 -22.26
N ILE A 82 -21.92 24.28 -21.17
CA ILE A 82 -22.83 24.03 -20.05
C ILE A 82 -24.19 24.66 -20.38
N GLU A 83 -25.23 23.83 -20.36
CA GLU A 83 -26.59 24.26 -20.72
C GLU A 83 -27.53 24.24 -19.51
N ILE A 84 -28.63 25.00 -19.59
CA ILE A 84 -29.72 24.92 -18.61
C ILE A 84 -30.27 23.49 -18.59
N GLY A 85 -30.34 22.92 -17.40
CA GLY A 85 -30.75 21.54 -17.17
C GLY A 85 -29.59 20.57 -16.94
N ASP A 86 -28.35 20.95 -17.25
CA ASP A 86 -27.18 20.16 -16.91
C ASP A 86 -27.00 20.05 -15.40
N VAL A 87 -26.49 18.91 -14.93
CA VAL A 87 -26.07 18.73 -13.54
C VAL A 87 -24.57 18.95 -13.46
N ILE A 88 -24.15 19.97 -12.73
CA ILE A 88 -22.75 20.32 -12.56
C ILE A 88 -22.28 20.02 -11.15
N VAL A 89 -20.99 19.75 -11.03
CA VAL A 89 -20.29 19.64 -9.76
C VAL A 89 -19.36 20.83 -9.64
N TYR A 90 -19.43 21.54 -8.52
CA TYR A 90 -18.61 22.73 -8.30
C TYR A 90 -18.07 22.78 -6.87
N ASP A 91 -16.93 23.44 -6.74
CA ASP A 91 -16.30 23.69 -5.45
C ASP A 91 -16.88 24.99 -4.84
N ALA A 92 -17.63 24.83 -3.76
CA ALA A 92 -18.26 25.92 -3.04
C ALA A 92 -17.33 26.58 -2.01
N TYR A 93 -16.20 25.95 -1.68
CA TYR A 93 -15.36 26.36 -0.55
C TYR A 93 -14.96 27.84 -0.67
N GLY A 94 -15.25 28.61 0.38
CA GLY A 94 -14.94 30.04 0.43
C GLY A 94 -15.75 30.95 -0.49
N LEU A 95 -16.78 30.46 -1.22
CA LEU A 95 -17.67 31.33 -2.02
C LEU A 95 -18.62 32.15 -1.15
N TRP A 96 -19.04 31.62 -0.01
CA TRP A 96 -19.82 32.35 0.99
C TRP A 96 -19.43 31.90 2.40
N TRP A 97 -19.91 32.65 3.40
CA TRP A 97 -19.68 32.33 4.81
C TRP A 97 -20.33 30.99 5.18
N GLY A 98 -19.51 30.00 5.56
CA GLY A 98 -19.97 28.66 5.91
C GLY A 98 -20.25 27.76 4.70
N ALA A 99 -19.71 28.07 3.52
CA ALA A 99 -19.74 27.16 2.39
C ALA A 99 -19.06 25.81 2.75
N PRO A 100 -19.62 24.68 2.29
CA PRO A 100 -19.05 23.36 2.60
C PRO A 100 -17.67 23.20 1.96
N GLU A 101 -16.83 22.38 2.59
CA GLU A 101 -15.53 21.96 2.03
C GLU A 101 -15.70 20.94 0.91
N ASP A 102 -16.75 20.11 1.00
CA ASP A 102 -17.08 19.13 -0.04
C ASP A 102 -17.74 19.81 -1.25
N PRO A 103 -17.45 19.34 -2.48
CA PRO A 103 -18.11 19.82 -3.69
C PRO A 103 -19.63 19.65 -3.65
N ILE A 104 -20.35 20.58 -4.28
CA ILE A 104 -21.81 20.56 -4.42
C ILE A 104 -22.18 20.04 -5.81
N VAL A 105 -23.21 19.22 -5.86
CA VAL A 105 -23.79 18.68 -7.10
C VAL A 105 -25.18 19.24 -7.26
N HIS A 106 -25.41 20.17 -8.18
CA HIS A 106 -26.73 20.78 -8.43
C HIS A 106 -27.00 20.99 -9.92
N ARG A 107 -28.28 21.20 -10.26
CA ARG A 107 -28.73 21.44 -11.64
C ARG A 107 -28.64 22.92 -11.99
N VAL A 108 -28.11 23.22 -13.16
CA VAL A 108 -28.13 24.56 -13.75
C VAL A 108 -29.56 24.91 -14.11
N VAL A 109 -30.07 26.00 -13.56
CA VAL A 109 -31.43 26.52 -13.83
C VAL A 109 -31.42 27.87 -14.52
N ASP A 110 -30.26 28.53 -14.56
CA ASP A 110 -30.05 29.78 -15.26
C ASP A 110 -28.56 29.97 -15.55
N ILE A 111 -28.25 30.79 -16.56
CA ILE A 111 -26.88 31.12 -16.95
C ILE A 111 -26.81 32.63 -17.18
N GLU A 112 -25.95 33.28 -16.39
CA GLU A 112 -25.64 34.68 -16.53
C GLU A 112 -24.24 34.85 -17.11
N LYS A 113 -24.03 35.92 -17.88
CA LYS A 113 -22.72 36.27 -18.42
C LYS A 113 -22.40 37.71 -18.04
N ASP A 114 -21.31 37.90 -17.30
CA ASP A 114 -20.82 39.20 -16.88
C ASP A 114 -19.32 39.34 -17.19
N ASP A 115 -18.94 40.47 -17.79
CA ASP A 115 -17.57 40.75 -18.28
C ASP A 115 -16.92 39.57 -19.05
N GLY A 116 -17.72 38.88 -19.87
CA GLY A 116 -17.26 37.73 -20.66
C GLY A 116 -17.15 36.41 -19.89
N LYS A 117 -17.39 36.37 -18.58
CA LYS A 117 -17.35 35.18 -17.73
C LYS A 117 -18.74 34.62 -17.48
N PHE A 118 -18.82 33.29 -17.37
CA PHE A 118 -20.06 32.60 -17.05
C PHE A 118 -20.27 32.49 -15.53
N TYR A 119 -21.53 32.70 -15.14
CA TYR A 119 -22.04 32.50 -13.80
C TYR A 119 -23.28 31.60 -13.89
N PHE A 120 -23.21 30.44 -13.23
CA PHE A 120 -24.26 29.43 -13.26
C PHE A 120 -25.13 29.56 -12.03
N ILE A 121 -26.43 29.80 -12.22
CA ILE A 121 -27.39 29.72 -11.12
C ILE A 121 -27.84 28.27 -11.02
N THR A 122 -27.62 27.68 -9.86
CA THR A 122 -27.88 26.26 -9.62
C THR A 122 -29.01 26.05 -8.63
N LYS A 123 -29.54 24.82 -8.63
CA LYS A 123 -30.59 24.39 -7.73
C LYS A 123 -30.51 22.87 -7.53
N GLY A 124 -30.63 22.41 -6.29
CA GLY A 124 -30.90 21.00 -6.01
C GLY A 124 -32.29 20.59 -6.50
N ASP A 125 -32.41 19.44 -7.18
CA ASP A 125 -33.69 18.96 -7.72
C ASP A 125 -34.81 18.86 -6.67
N ALA A 126 -34.46 18.51 -5.43
CA ALA A 126 -35.39 18.42 -4.30
C ALA A 126 -35.61 19.76 -3.57
N ASN A 127 -34.78 20.78 -3.84
CA ASN A 127 -34.88 22.07 -3.16
C ASN A 127 -36.09 22.86 -3.70
N GLU A 128 -36.70 23.72 -2.88
CA GLU A 128 -37.77 24.60 -3.36
C GLU A 128 -37.20 25.83 -4.08
N LEU A 129 -36.15 26.42 -3.49
CA LEU A 129 -35.51 27.65 -3.95
C LEU A 129 -34.21 27.35 -4.70
N LYS A 130 -33.82 28.27 -5.59
CA LYS A 130 -32.50 28.29 -6.23
C LYS A 130 -31.41 28.59 -5.18
N ASP A 131 -30.19 28.17 -5.46
CA ASP A 131 -29.05 28.54 -4.62
C ASP A 131 -28.79 30.04 -4.70
N LYS A 132 -28.37 30.63 -3.57
CA LYS A 132 -28.28 32.09 -3.43
C LYS A 132 -27.12 32.71 -4.18
N GLU A 133 -25.99 32.02 -4.19
CA GLU A 133 -24.75 32.51 -4.80
C GLU A 133 -24.58 31.90 -6.19
N PRO A 134 -24.46 32.71 -7.25
CA PRO A 134 -24.10 32.22 -8.56
C PRO A 134 -22.72 31.55 -8.54
N VAL A 135 -22.57 30.46 -9.28
CA VAL A 135 -21.34 29.68 -9.36
C VAL A 135 -20.50 30.22 -10.51
N PRO A 136 -19.33 30.84 -10.26
CA PRO A 136 -18.47 31.30 -11.34
C PRO A 136 -17.82 30.11 -12.07
N GLU A 137 -17.60 30.27 -13.37
CA GLU A 137 -17.07 29.21 -14.25
C GLU A 137 -15.80 28.51 -13.75
N ASN A 138 -14.91 29.23 -13.07
CA ASN A 138 -13.65 28.71 -12.55
C ASN A 138 -13.81 27.81 -11.30
N ARG A 139 -15.03 27.69 -10.76
CA ARG A 139 -15.36 26.80 -9.64
C ARG A 139 -16.05 25.54 -10.09
N VAL A 140 -16.45 25.45 -11.37
CA VAL A 140 -17.06 24.26 -11.94
C VAL A 140 -15.97 23.20 -12.14
N LEU A 141 -16.14 22.04 -11.50
CA LEU A 141 -15.24 20.89 -11.63
C LEU A 141 -15.61 20.04 -12.85
N GLY A 142 -16.87 20.09 -13.27
CA GLY A 142 -17.36 19.48 -14.51
C GLY A 142 -18.85 19.13 -14.47
N LYS A 143 -19.33 18.52 -15.55
CA LYS A 143 -20.69 18.02 -15.72
C LYS A 143 -20.80 16.55 -15.32
N VAL A 144 -21.89 16.17 -14.68
CA VAL A 144 -22.21 14.76 -14.40
C VAL A 144 -22.58 14.03 -15.69
N VAL A 145 -21.84 12.98 -16.03
CA VAL A 145 -22.04 12.19 -17.27
C VAL A 145 -22.51 10.77 -17.01
N GLY A 146 -22.44 10.30 -15.77
CA GLY A 146 -22.89 8.96 -15.39
C GLY A 146 -22.94 8.76 -13.89
N ARG A 147 -23.58 7.67 -13.45
CA ARG A 147 -23.62 7.29 -12.04
C ARG A 147 -23.61 5.78 -11.84
N ILE A 148 -23.07 5.35 -10.70
CA ILE A 148 -23.23 4.00 -10.17
C ILE A 148 -23.98 4.11 -8.84
N PRO A 149 -25.23 3.60 -8.79
CA PRO A 149 -26.02 3.67 -7.57
C PRO A 149 -25.40 2.91 -6.40
N TYR A 150 -25.63 3.41 -5.20
CA TYR A 150 -25.33 2.79 -3.90
C TYR A 150 -23.85 2.52 -3.54
N VAL A 151 -22.91 2.56 -4.49
CA VAL A 151 -21.48 2.29 -4.24
C VAL A 151 -20.88 3.27 -3.22
N GLY A 152 -21.34 4.52 -3.23
CA GLY A 152 -20.91 5.56 -2.31
C GLY A 152 -21.25 5.28 -0.85
N TRP A 153 -22.21 4.40 -0.54
CA TRP A 153 -22.52 4.03 0.84
C TRP A 153 -21.35 3.39 1.57
N VAL A 154 -20.45 2.70 0.86
CA VAL A 154 -19.23 2.15 1.46
C VAL A 154 -18.38 3.29 2.04
N LYS A 155 -18.14 4.36 1.26
CA LYS A 155 -17.41 5.56 1.73
C LYS A 155 -18.16 6.20 2.89
N ILE A 156 -19.46 6.46 2.72
CA ILE A 156 -20.29 7.17 3.71
C ILE A 156 -20.25 6.45 5.06
N ILE A 157 -20.51 5.14 5.09
CA ILE A 157 -20.48 4.36 6.34
C ILE A 157 -19.08 4.39 6.97
N LEU A 158 -18.03 4.23 6.17
CA LEU A 158 -16.66 4.25 6.70
C LEU A 158 -16.30 5.62 7.31
N THR A 159 -16.72 6.71 6.69
CA THR A 159 -16.44 8.08 7.16
C THR A 159 -17.33 8.46 8.35
N ASP A 160 -18.65 8.29 8.24
CA ASP A 160 -19.63 8.71 9.25
C ASP A 160 -19.42 7.98 10.59
N TYR A 161 -19.08 6.68 10.56
CA TYR A 161 -18.81 5.89 11.76
C TYR A 161 -17.32 5.90 12.17
N GLY A 162 -16.46 6.64 11.46
CA GLY A 162 -15.02 6.69 11.75
C GLY A 162 -14.29 5.34 11.61
N LEU A 163 -14.80 4.44 10.79
CA LEU A 163 -14.31 3.05 10.65
C LEU A 163 -13.10 2.90 9.73
N ILE A 164 -12.66 3.96 9.04
CA ILE A 164 -11.51 3.93 8.13
C ILE A 164 -10.25 3.39 8.83
N PHE A 165 -9.86 3.97 9.98
CA PHE A 165 -8.66 3.53 10.69
C PHE A 165 -8.78 2.12 11.28
N PRO A 166 -9.88 1.75 11.98
CA PRO A 166 -10.09 0.38 12.43
C PRO A 166 -9.98 -0.66 11.31
N VAL A 167 -10.60 -0.41 10.15
CA VAL A 167 -10.57 -1.33 9.01
C VAL A 167 -9.15 -1.45 8.46
N ILE A 168 -8.41 -0.34 8.30
CA ILE A 168 -7.01 -0.37 7.86
C ILE A 168 -6.14 -1.17 8.84
N ILE A 169 -6.32 -0.98 10.16
CA ILE A 169 -5.56 -1.72 11.17
C ILE A 169 -5.85 -3.23 11.07
N ILE A 170 -7.14 -3.61 11.00
CA ILE A 170 -7.54 -5.02 10.89
C ILE A 170 -6.96 -5.68 9.64
N LEU A 171 -6.90 -4.97 8.51
CA LEU A 171 -6.35 -5.49 7.26
C LEU A 171 -4.82 -5.52 7.23
N SER A 172 -4.17 -4.53 7.86
CA SER A 172 -2.70 -4.37 7.79
C SER A 172 -1.95 -5.13 8.87
N VAL A 173 -2.49 -5.25 10.10
CA VAL A 173 -1.78 -5.88 11.23
C VAL A 173 -1.39 -7.34 10.95
N PRO A 174 -2.26 -8.22 10.42
CA PRO A 174 -1.87 -9.60 10.12
C PRO A 174 -0.72 -9.67 9.09
N LEU A 175 -0.76 -8.79 8.09
CA LEU A 175 0.27 -8.70 7.06
C LEU A 175 1.60 -8.23 7.67
N VAL A 176 1.58 -7.20 8.51
CA VAL A 176 2.77 -6.69 9.21
C VAL A 176 3.34 -7.74 10.15
N VAL A 177 2.50 -8.42 10.95
CA VAL A 177 2.93 -9.51 11.85
C VAL A 177 3.56 -10.65 11.06
N SER A 178 2.98 -11.03 9.91
CA SER A 178 3.56 -12.06 9.04
C SER A 178 4.94 -11.66 8.51
N ILE A 179 5.12 -10.40 8.11
CA ILE A 179 6.42 -9.89 7.63
C ILE A 179 7.45 -9.84 8.76
N LEU A 180 7.06 -9.35 9.95
CA LEU A 180 7.93 -9.29 11.13
C LEU A 180 8.35 -10.69 11.59
N TRP A 181 7.43 -11.65 11.58
CA TRP A 181 7.72 -13.04 11.91
C TRP A 181 8.75 -13.65 10.95
N ASP A 182 8.59 -13.40 9.64
CA ASP A 182 9.55 -13.85 8.62
C ASP A 182 10.93 -13.18 8.77
N LEU A 183 10.97 -11.92 9.22
CA LEU A 183 12.22 -11.20 9.51
C LEU A 183 12.97 -11.79 10.72
N ILE A 184 12.28 -11.97 11.86
CA ILE A 184 12.87 -12.51 13.09
C ILE A 184 13.33 -13.96 12.87
N LYS A 185 12.49 -14.79 12.25
CA LYS A 185 12.83 -16.20 12.02
C LYS A 185 14.03 -16.36 11.07
N GLY A 186 14.16 -15.45 10.10
CA GLY A 186 15.30 -15.40 9.19
C GLY A 186 16.67 -15.22 9.87
N GLU A 187 16.71 -14.57 11.04
CA GLU A 187 17.93 -14.41 11.84
C GLU A 187 18.22 -15.67 12.69
N THR A 188 17.20 -16.20 13.38
CA THR A 188 17.35 -17.37 14.28
C THR A 188 17.85 -18.64 13.58
N GLU A 189 17.35 -18.94 12.37
CA GLU A 189 17.85 -20.08 11.59
C GLU A 189 19.30 -19.90 11.10
N GLY A 190 19.74 -18.65 10.93
CA GLY A 190 21.11 -18.33 10.54
C GLY A 190 22.10 -18.66 11.65
N ASP A 191 21.74 -18.35 12.89
CA ASP A 191 22.59 -18.56 14.06
C ASP A 191 22.67 -20.04 14.46
N GLU A 192 21.54 -20.76 14.44
CA GLU A 192 21.54 -22.21 14.73
C GLU A 192 22.34 -23.02 13.68
N LYS A 193 22.26 -22.64 12.40
CA LYS A 193 23.04 -23.27 11.33
C LYS A 193 24.55 -22.95 11.43
N LYS A 194 24.92 -21.76 11.94
CA LYS A 194 26.32 -21.42 12.23
C LYS A 194 26.87 -22.22 13.40
N VAL A 195 26.15 -22.27 14.52
CA VAL A 195 26.57 -23.01 15.72
C VAL A 195 26.69 -24.51 15.45
N SER A 196 25.72 -25.11 14.75
CA SER A 196 25.77 -26.54 14.40
C SER A 196 26.90 -26.90 13.43
N LYS A 197 27.28 -26.01 12.50
CA LYS A 197 28.47 -26.20 11.65
C LYS A 197 29.77 -26.15 12.45
N VAL A 198 29.90 -25.20 13.39
CA VAL A 198 31.08 -25.07 14.26
C VAL A 198 31.23 -26.30 15.17
N ILE A 199 30.14 -26.83 15.70
CA ILE A 199 30.15 -28.04 16.53
C ILE A 199 30.55 -29.26 15.69
N LYS A 200 29.95 -29.47 14.52
CA LYS A 200 30.32 -30.61 13.64
C LYS A 200 31.77 -30.57 13.17
N GLN A 201 32.29 -29.39 12.85
CA GLN A 201 33.69 -29.22 12.46
C GLN A 201 34.65 -29.50 13.63
N LYS A 202 34.25 -29.15 14.85
CA LYS A 202 35.02 -29.46 16.07
C LYS A 202 34.98 -30.96 16.42
N ASP A 203 33.87 -31.64 16.16
CA ASP A 203 33.75 -33.10 16.36
C ASP A 203 34.56 -33.88 15.31
N GLU A 204 34.60 -33.44 14.05
CA GLU A 204 35.46 -34.03 13.01
C GLU A 204 36.96 -33.85 13.33
N ASP A 205 37.37 -32.67 13.81
CA ASP A 205 38.77 -32.41 14.22
C ASP A 205 39.16 -33.17 15.51
N THR A 206 38.20 -33.60 16.34
CA THR A 206 38.47 -34.34 17.60
C THR A 206 38.60 -35.86 17.38
N ILE A 207 38.09 -36.39 16.25
CA ILE A 207 38.12 -37.84 15.96
C ILE A 207 39.44 -38.28 15.29
N GLU A 208 40.28 -37.37 14.80
CA GLU A 208 41.64 -37.69 14.33
C GLU A 208 42.65 -37.78 15.49
N ILE A 209 42.51 -38.76 16.39
CA ILE A 209 43.65 -39.25 17.17
C ILE A 209 44.46 -40.19 16.26
N PRO A 210 45.73 -39.88 15.92
CA PRO A 210 46.52 -40.76 15.07
C PRO A 210 46.71 -42.11 15.76
N ARG A 211 46.27 -43.18 15.10
CA ARG A 211 46.43 -44.59 15.51
C ARG A 211 47.89 -45.08 15.46
N LYS A 212 48.87 -44.22 15.76
CA LYS A 212 50.30 -44.49 15.59
C LYS A 212 51.15 -44.43 16.86
N GLN A 213 50.55 -44.28 18.05
CA GLN A 213 51.30 -44.30 19.31
C GLN A 213 50.84 -45.33 20.35
N ILE A 214 49.93 -46.24 20.01
CA ILE A 214 49.53 -47.34 20.92
C ILE A 214 50.38 -48.61 20.71
N ARG A 215 51.36 -48.61 19.78
CA ARG A 215 52.21 -49.78 19.48
C ARG A 215 53.68 -49.62 19.89
N GLN A 216 53.93 -48.87 20.97
CA GLN A 216 55.26 -48.74 21.58
C GLN A 216 55.27 -48.94 23.11
N VAL A 217 54.15 -49.36 23.71
CA VAL A 217 54.09 -49.68 25.16
C VAL A 217 53.93 -51.20 25.41
N GLU A 218 53.97 -52.02 24.36
CA GLU A 218 53.82 -53.49 24.45
C GLU A 218 55.11 -54.28 24.15
N GLU A 219 56.26 -53.63 23.97
CA GLU A 219 57.54 -54.30 23.66
C GLU A 219 58.67 -53.98 24.67
N GLU A 220 58.36 -53.52 25.88
CA GLU A 220 59.37 -53.31 26.95
C GLU A 220 59.19 -54.19 28.20
N ASP A 221 58.35 -55.24 28.14
CA ASP A 221 58.12 -56.17 29.26
C ASP A 221 58.37 -57.65 28.90
N GLN A 222 59.27 -57.93 27.96
CA GLN A 222 59.77 -59.29 27.74
C GLN A 222 61.28 -59.31 27.48
N GLY A 223 62.03 -59.64 28.53
CA GLY A 223 63.30 -60.36 28.35
C GLY A 223 64.47 -59.87 29.18
N GLN A 224 64.45 -60.10 30.50
CA GLN A 224 65.67 -60.51 31.20
C GLN A 224 65.34 -61.16 32.56
N ASP A 225 64.77 -62.37 32.52
CA ASP A 225 64.92 -63.34 33.62
C ASP A 225 65.90 -64.42 33.16
N ASP A 226 66.70 -64.90 34.12
CA ASP A 226 67.69 -66.00 34.14
C ASP A 226 69.14 -65.50 34.37
N PHE A 227 69.92 -65.92 35.39
CA PHE A 227 69.74 -66.77 36.57
C PHE A 227 71.03 -66.63 37.45
N ASP A 228 70.92 -67.06 38.72
CA ASP A 228 71.93 -67.79 39.52
C ASP A 228 72.91 -67.14 40.54
N PHE A 229 72.80 -67.71 41.77
CA PHE A 229 73.62 -67.72 43.01
C PHE A 229 73.68 -66.52 43.96
#